data_AF-A0A3D0DMK4-F1
#
_entry.id   AF-A0A3D0DMK4-F1
#
_cell.length_a   1.000
_cell.length_b   1.000
_cell.length_c   1.000
_cell.angle_alpha   90.00
_cell.angle_beta   90.00
_cell.angle_gamma   90.00
#
_symmetry.space_group_name_H-M   'P 1'
#
loop_
_entity.id
_entity.type
_entity.pdbx_description
1 polymer ?
#
loop_
_entity_poly.entity_id
_entity_poly.type
_entity_poly.pdbx_seq_one_letter_code
_entity_poly.pdbx_strand_id
1 'polypeptide(L)'
;MLKYGSDKPDLRNPLLIIDLTEFFQRCTFKPFHGQTVRAIVIHERLTKGQHEKLLKYAQGIGMGGLGYLEVLDDGTYKGPIDKFIPEDMKDELKEKAELNNGDTIFFIADKEQQASLYAGQIRTTLGERLDLIEKNSYRFCYINDFPMYELDPETEKIGFTHNPFSMPQGGLEALNTKDPLDILAYQYDIVCNGVELSSGAVRNHDMQIMEKAFEIAGYSKDVLEKKFGALYTAFQYGAPPHAGMAPGVDRMIMLLKNEENIREVIAFPMNGNGQDLMCGAPGDVTEEQLRDVHLTPDDIAESYGLKMTASASSKEVEETDNKSGTVQITDEVIEYVGILGKLELSDEEKEKSKKDLTEMLDYVGKLNELDTSNVEPMSHTFPISNVMREDVVTNGDDKENMLKNAPARNDDAYIVPETF
;
A
#
# COMPACT_ATOMS: atom_id res chain seq x y z
N MET A 1 -14.27 -7.04 -8.19
CA MET A 1 -14.75 -8.09 -7.28
C MET A 1 -15.49 -9.24 -7.96
N LEU A 2 -16.71 -9.08 -8.49
CA LEU A 2 -17.54 -10.23 -8.95
C LEU A 2 -16.87 -11.25 -9.90
N LYS A 3 -16.07 -10.79 -10.86
CA LYS A 3 -15.46 -11.66 -11.89
C LYS A 3 -14.17 -12.37 -11.44
N TYR A 4 -13.42 -11.77 -10.52
CA TYR A 4 -12.05 -12.19 -10.21
C TYR A 4 -11.78 -12.39 -8.71
N GLY A 5 -12.69 -11.95 -7.84
CA GLY A 5 -12.57 -12.07 -6.38
C GLY A 5 -11.44 -11.21 -5.80
N SER A 6 -10.98 -10.21 -6.57
CA SER A 6 -9.87 -9.34 -6.19
C SER A 6 -10.01 -7.98 -6.88
N ASP A 7 -9.49 -6.96 -6.21
CA ASP A 7 -9.20 -5.61 -6.68
C ASP A 7 -7.83 -5.51 -7.38
N LYS A 8 -7.06 -6.59 -7.45
CA LYS A 8 -5.81 -6.72 -8.22
C LYS A 8 -5.78 -8.04 -9.00
N PRO A 9 -6.64 -8.20 -10.02
CA PRO A 9 -6.79 -9.47 -10.70
C PRO A 9 -5.57 -9.82 -11.55
N ASP A 10 -5.16 -11.09 -11.51
CA ASP A 10 -4.31 -11.66 -12.56
C ASP A 10 -5.16 -12.02 -13.77
N LEU A 11 -5.08 -11.20 -14.82
CA LEU A 11 -5.80 -11.35 -16.07
C LEU A 11 -5.18 -12.41 -17.00
N ARG A 12 -4.02 -12.96 -16.67
CA ARG A 12 -3.43 -14.11 -17.36
C ARG A 12 -4.14 -15.41 -17.03
N ASN A 13 -4.79 -15.47 -15.87
CA ASN A 13 -5.61 -16.61 -15.46
C ASN A 13 -6.96 -16.52 -16.20
N PRO A 14 -7.30 -17.48 -17.09
CA PRO A 14 -8.50 -17.41 -17.92
C PRO A 14 -9.78 -17.69 -17.14
N LEU A 15 -9.68 -18.25 -15.93
CA LEU A 15 -10.84 -18.62 -15.14
C LEU A 15 -11.61 -17.37 -14.70
N LEU A 16 -12.93 -17.47 -14.66
CA LEU A 16 -13.82 -16.42 -14.19
C LEU A 16 -14.70 -16.96 -13.07
N ILE A 17 -15.12 -16.05 -12.20
CA ILE A 17 -16.10 -16.34 -11.15
C ILE A 17 -17.50 -16.04 -11.70
N ILE A 18 -18.42 -16.97 -11.43
CA ILE A 18 -19.82 -16.92 -11.81
C ILE A 18 -20.65 -16.75 -10.55
N ASP A 19 -21.62 -15.85 -10.58
CA ASP A 19 -22.60 -15.69 -9.50
C ASP A 19 -23.77 -16.66 -9.70
N LEU A 20 -23.95 -17.58 -8.75
CA LEU A 20 -25.07 -18.54 -8.72
C LEU A 20 -25.95 -18.36 -7.48
N THR A 21 -25.87 -17.19 -6.82
CA THR A 21 -26.60 -16.90 -5.57
C THR A 21 -28.10 -17.13 -5.72
N GLU A 22 -28.74 -16.47 -6.69
CA GLU A 22 -30.18 -16.58 -6.98
C GLU A 22 -30.60 -17.99 -7.44
N PHE A 23 -29.70 -18.70 -8.14
CA PHE A 23 -29.96 -20.07 -8.57
C PHE A 23 -30.07 -21.01 -7.37
N PHE A 24 -29.11 -20.92 -6.44
CA PHE A 24 -29.08 -21.80 -5.28
C PHE A 24 -30.12 -21.47 -4.20
N GLN A 25 -30.70 -20.27 -4.20
CA GLN A 25 -31.87 -19.97 -3.35
C GLN A 25 -33.09 -20.84 -3.69
N ARG A 26 -33.19 -21.33 -4.93
CA ARG A 26 -34.28 -22.23 -5.40
C ARG A 26 -33.95 -23.72 -5.29
N CYS A 27 -32.68 -24.07 -5.03
CA CYS A 27 -32.25 -25.45 -4.88
C CYS A 27 -32.62 -26.01 -3.50
N THR A 28 -32.48 -27.32 -3.30
CA THR A 28 -32.80 -27.96 -2.00
C THR A 28 -31.64 -27.96 -1.00
N PHE A 29 -30.47 -27.44 -1.39
CA PHE A 29 -29.27 -27.40 -0.56
C PHE A 29 -29.32 -26.27 0.47
N LYS A 30 -29.92 -26.54 1.62
CA LYS A 30 -30.10 -25.57 2.72
C LYS A 30 -28.83 -24.78 3.11
N PRO A 31 -27.62 -25.35 3.14
CA PRO A 31 -26.43 -24.58 3.52
C PRO A 31 -26.12 -23.37 2.62
N PHE A 32 -26.63 -23.33 1.38
CA PHE A 32 -26.42 -22.20 0.46
C PHE A 32 -27.55 -21.16 0.52
N HIS A 33 -28.65 -21.46 1.22
CA HIS A 33 -29.76 -20.50 1.37
C HIS A 33 -29.33 -19.32 2.24
N GLY A 34 -29.60 -18.10 1.77
CA GLY A 34 -29.19 -16.85 2.42
C GLY A 34 -27.69 -16.54 2.37
N GLN A 35 -26.88 -17.34 1.66
CA GLN A 35 -25.47 -17.09 1.42
C GLN A 35 -25.24 -16.57 0.00
N THR A 36 -24.16 -15.83 -0.21
CA THR A 36 -23.64 -15.53 -1.55
C THR A 36 -22.96 -16.78 -2.09
N VAL A 37 -23.35 -17.23 -3.30
CA VAL A 37 -22.78 -18.43 -3.94
C VAL A 37 -22.02 -18.04 -5.20
N ARG A 38 -20.72 -18.32 -5.19
CA ARG A 38 -19.79 -18.13 -6.31
C ARG A 38 -19.39 -19.48 -6.88
N ALA A 39 -19.17 -19.54 -8.18
CA ALA A 39 -18.73 -20.75 -8.85
C ALA A 39 -17.58 -20.50 -9.83
N ILE A 40 -16.76 -21.53 -10.04
CA ILE A 40 -15.64 -21.51 -10.98
C ILE A 40 -15.68 -22.80 -11.78
N VAL A 41 -15.69 -22.68 -13.10
CA VAL A 41 -15.73 -23.81 -14.04
C VAL A 41 -14.33 -24.08 -14.57
N ILE A 42 -13.98 -25.36 -14.60
CA ILE A 42 -12.78 -25.90 -15.23
C ILE A 42 -13.23 -26.81 -16.37
N HIS A 43 -12.80 -26.54 -17.59
CA HIS A 43 -13.12 -27.36 -18.77
C HIS A 43 -12.28 -28.65 -18.87
N GLU A 44 -12.13 -29.33 -17.74
CA GLU A 44 -11.41 -30.60 -17.59
C GLU A 44 -11.92 -31.36 -16.37
N ARG A 45 -11.87 -32.71 -16.43
CA ARG A 45 -12.18 -33.55 -15.27
C ARG A 45 -10.99 -33.61 -14.32
N LEU A 46 -11.24 -33.30 -13.07
CA LEU A 46 -10.23 -33.41 -12.04
C LEU A 46 -10.19 -34.80 -11.40
N THR A 47 -8.98 -35.25 -11.11
CA THR A 47 -8.77 -36.50 -10.37
C THR A 47 -9.22 -36.34 -8.91
N LYS A 48 -9.59 -37.45 -8.27
CA LYS A 48 -9.93 -37.46 -6.83
C LYS A 48 -8.85 -36.82 -5.95
N GLY A 49 -7.58 -37.04 -6.28
CA GLY A 49 -6.46 -36.45 -5.55
C GLY A 49 -6.35 -34.93 -5.72
N GLN A 50 -6.71 -34.38 -6.89
CA GLN A 50 -6.78 -32.93 -7.10
C GLN A 50 -7.91 -32.31 -6.26
N HIS A 51 -9.10 -32.93 -6.24
CA HIS A 51 -10.21 -32.52 -5.38
C HIS A 51 -9.83 -32.49 -3.90
N GLU A 52 -9.21 -33.56 -3.39
CA GLU A 52 -8.78 -33.62 -1.98
C GLU A 52 -7.73 -32.56 -1.64
N LYS A 53 -6.78 -32.29 -2.54
CA LYS A 53 -5.77 -31.24 -2.35
C LYS A 53 -6.37 -29.83 -2.39
N LEU A 54 -7.41 -29.60 -3.20
CA LEU A 54 -8.11 -28.32 -3.25
C LEU A 54 -8.98 -28.12 -2.01
N LEU A 55 -9.68 -29.16 -1.56
CA LEU A 55 -10.46 -29.12 -0.32
C LEU A 55 -9.57 -28.81 0.89
N LYS A 56 -8.40 -29.45 1.01
CA LYS A 56 -7.44 -29.15 2.08
C LYS A 56 -6.94 -27.70 2.05
N TYR A 57 -6.69 -27.17 0.84
CA TYR A 57 -6.31 -25.76 0.69
C TYR A 57 -7.45 -24.84 1.11
N ALA A 58 -8.67 -25.08 0.63
CA ALA A 58 -9.88 -24.33 0.99
C ALA A 58 -10.09 -24.31 2.51
N GLN A 59 -9.94 -25.45 3.18
CA GLN A 59 -10.01 -25.52 4.65
C GLN A 59 -8.86 -24.76 5.34
N GLY A 60 -7.66 -24.79 4.76
CA GLY A 60 -6.49 -24.06 5.27
C GLY A 60 -6.62 -22.54 5.20
N ILE A 61 -7.37 -22.01 4.23
CA ILE A 61 -7.69 -20.57 4.13
C ILE A 61 -8.93 -20.16 4.94
N GLY A 62 -9.57 -21.10 5.64
CA GLY A 62 -10.70 -20.82 6.54
C GLY A 62 -12.09 -21.24 6.05
N MET A 63 -12.20 -21.83 4.85
CA MET A 63 -13.50 -22.29 4.33
C MET A 63 -13.99 -23.54 5.06
N GLY A 64 -15.29 -23.60 5.37
CA GLY A 64 -15.92 -24.79 5.96
C GLY A 64 -15.93 -26.02 5.03
N GLY A 65 -15.83 -25.80 3.71
CA GLY A 65 -15.75 -26.85 2.70
C GLY A 65 -15.72 -26.26 1.29
N LEU A 66 -15.51 -27.11 0.29
CA LEU A 66 -15.52 -26.75 -1.13
C LEU A 66 -16.48 -27.70 -1.86
N GLY A 67 -17.61 -27.16 -2.32
CA GLY A 67 -18.58 -27.91 -3.10
C GLY A 67 -18.06 -28.13 -4.53
N TYR A 68 -18.42 -29.24 -5.16
CA TYR A 68 -18.12 -29.46 -6.58
C TYR A 68 -19.16 -30.33 -7.27
N LEU A 69 -19.12 -30.30 -8.60
CA LEU A 69 -19.87 -31.17 -9.50
C LEU A 69 -19.02 -31.42 -10.76
N GLU A 70 -19.09 -32.63 -11.31
CA GLU A 70 -18.49 -33.04 -12.57
C GLU A 70 -19.59 -33.32 -13.59
N VAL A 71 -19.41 -32.89 -14.83
CA VAL A 71 -20.29 -33.20 -15.95
C VAL A 71 -19.76 -34.44 -16.67
N LEU A 72 -20.57 -35.50 -16.71
CA LEU A 72 -20.24 -36.76 -17.35
C LEU A 72 -20.43 -36.68 -18.88
N ASP A 73 -19.94 -37.70 -19.60
CA ASP A 73 -19.97 -37.72 -21.08
C ASP A 73 -21.39 -37.82 -21.65
N ASP A 74 -22.35 -38.29 -20.85
CA ASP A 74 -23.78 -38.34 -21.18
C ASP A 74 -24.52 -37.04 -20.79
N GLY A 75 -23.79 -36.03 -20.29
CA GLY A 75 -24.34 -34.76 -19.83
C GLY A 75 -24.94 -34.79 -18.43
N THR A 76 -24.94 -35.95 -17.75
CA THR A 76 -25.40 -36.04 -16.36
C THR A 76 -24.38 -35.50 -15.39
N TYR A 77 -24.83 -35.14 -14.19
CA TYR A 77 -23.99 -34.56 -13.16
C TYR A 77 -23.57 -35.61 -12.13
N LYS A 78 -22.35 -35.46 -11.60
CA LYS A 78 -21.83 -36.29 -10.53
C LYS A 78 -21.13 -35.41 -9.51
N GLY A 79 -21.51 -35.53 -8.24
CA GLY A 79 -20.83 -34.82 -7.16
C GLY A 79 -21.67 -34.66 -5.92
N PRO A 80 -21.10 -34.11 -4.84
CA PRO A 80 -21.82 -33.90 -3.58
C PRO A 80 -23.03 -32.96 -3.72
N ILE A 81 -23.01 -32.03 -4.70
CA ILE A 81 -24.05 -31.02 -4.89
C ILE A 81 -25.18 -31.47 -5.83
N ASP A 82 -24.93 -32.40 -6.76
CA ASP A 82 -25.88 -32.82 -7.81
C ASP A 82 -27.27 -33.20 -7.25
N LYS A 83 -27.31 -34.07 -6.23
CA LYS A 83 -28.57 -34.54 -5.63
C LYS A 83 -29.47 -33.44 -5.04
N PHE A 84 -28.94 -32.24 -4.85
CA PHE A 84 -29.67 -31.11 -4.29
C PHE A 84 -30.19 -30.14 -5.36
N ILE A 85 -29.79 -30.32 -6.62
CA ILE A 85 -30.25 -29.54 -7.76
C ILE A 85 -31.45 -30.29 -8.36
N PRO A 86 -32.66 -29.68 -8.38
CA PRO A 86 -33.83 -30.27 -9.02
C PRO A 86 -33.58 -30.55 -10.51
N GLU A 87 -34.18 -31.62 -11.03
CA GLU A 87 -33.94 -32.08 -12.40
C GLU A 87 -34.35 -31.02 -13.44
N ASP A 88 -35.43 -30.28 -13.19
CA ASP A 88 -35.93 -29.18 -14.02
C ASP A 88 -35.03 -27.94 -14.01
N MET A 89 -34.05 -27.87 -13.10
CA MET A 89 -33.08 -26.77 -12.98
C MET A 89 -31.69 -27.10 -13.53
N LYS A 90 -31.43 -28.36 -13.91
CA LYS A 90 -30.10 -28.77 -14.37
C LYS A 90 -29.69 -28.11 -15.69
N ASP A 91 -30.64 -27.92 -16.60
CA ASP A 91 -30.43 -27.19 -17.86
C ASP A 91 -30.14 -25.70 -17.60
N GLU A 92 -30.83 -25.09 -16.63
CA GLU A 92 -30.58 -23.69 -16.26
C GLU A 92 -29.15 -23.51 -15.71
N LEU A 93 -28.65 -24.44 -14.89
CA LEU A 93 -27.26 -24.42 -14.43
C LEU A 93 -26.29 -24.57 -15.60
N LYS A 94 -26.58 -25.49 -16.53
CA LYS A 94 -25.75 -25.76 -17.70
C LYS A 94 -25.58 -24.50 -18.55
N GLU A 95 -26.67 -23.79 -18.81
CA GLU A 95 -26.66 -22.54 -19.58
C GLU A 95 -25.94 -21.41 -18.83
N LYS A 96 -26.25 -21.21 -17.53
CA LYS A 96 -25.65 -20.13 -16.73
C LYS A 96 -24.14 -20.28 -16.53
N ALA A 97 -23.67 -21.51 -16.39
CA ALA A 97 -22.26 -21.81 -16.15
C ALA A 97 -21.52 -22.28 -17.43
N GLU A 98 -22.18 -22.24 -18.59
CA GLU A 98 -21.63 -22.64 -19.89
C GLU A 98 -20.95 -24.03 -19.85
N LEU A 99 -21.60 -24.99 -19.17
CA LEU A 99 -21.01 -26.29 -18.87
C LEU A 99 -21.01 -27.23 -20.09
N ASN A 100 -19.85 -27.84 -20.33
CA ASN A 100 -19.62 -28.88 -21.32
C ASN A 100 -19.39 -30.24 -20.68
N ASN A 101 -19.53 -31.31 -21.47
CA ASN A 101 -19.23 -32.66 -21.02
C ASN A 101 -17.74 -32.77 -20.68
N GLY A 102 -17.43 -33.29 -19.50
CA GLY A 102 -16.06 -33.34 -18.99
C GLY A 102 -15.67 -32.19 -18.07
N ASP A 103 -16.54 -31.20 -17.86
CA ASP A 103 -16.22 -30.06 -17.00
C ASP A 103 -16.32 -30.39 -15.51
N THR A 104 -15.57 -29.65 -14.70
CA THR A 104 -15.68 -29.63 -13.25
C THR A 104 -16.05 -28.22 -12.79
N ILE A 105 -17.11 -28.08 -12.01
CA ILE A 105 -17.53 -26.81 -11.41
C ILE A 105 -17.36 -26.87 -9.89
N PHE A 106 -16.74 -25.84 -9.32
CA PHE A 106 -16.60 -25.65 -7.88
C PHE A 106 -17.59 -24.61 -7.38
N PHE A 107 -18.06 -24.76 -6.14
CA PHE A 107 -18.99 -23.86 -5.47
C PHE A 107 -18.40 -23.37 -4.15
N ILE A 108 -18.40 -22.06 -3.99
CA ILE A 108 -17.95 -21.30 -2.83
C ILE A 108 -19.17 -20.56 -2.28
N ALA A 109 -19.51 -20.77 -1.02
CA ALA A 109 -20.66 -20.11 -0.40
C ALA A 109 -20.30 -19.57 0.98
N ASP A 110 -20.54 -18.28 1.18
CA ASP A 110 -20.32 -17.56 2.44
C ASP A 110 -21.05 -16.20 2.38
N LYS A 111 -20.86 -15.33 3.37
CA LYS A 111 -21.22 -13.91 3.29
C LYS A 111 -20.46 -13.25 2.14
N GLU A 112 -21.08 -12.27 1.48
CA GLU A 112 -20.58 -11.61 0.26
C GLU A 112 -19.06 -11.31 0.27
N GLN A 113 -18.55 -10.66 1.31
CA GLN A 113 -17.13 -10.29 1.42
C GLN A 113 -16.23 -11.52 1.42
N GLN A 114 -16.57 -12.55 2.21
CA GLN A 114 -15.79 -13.79 2.33
C GLN A 114 -15.94 -14.66 1.09
N ALA A 115 -17.15 -14.78 0.53
CA ALA A 115 -17.40 -15.53 -0.69
C ALA A 115 -16.58 -14.97 -1.87
N SER A 116 -16.52 -13.63 -2.00
CA SER A 116 -15.72 -12.96 -3.01
C SER A 116 -14.21 -13.17 -2.79
N LEU A 117 -13.72 -13.05 -1.55
CA LEU A 117 -12.32 -13.30 -1.20
C LEU A 117 -11.90 -14.74 -1.49
N TYR A 118 -12.65 -15.72 -0.98
CA TYR A 118 -12.37 -17.14 -1.16
C TYR A 118 -12.46 -17.55 -2.63
N ALA A 119 -13.46 -17.05 -3.38
CA ALA A 119 -13.54 -17.35 -4.80
C ALA A 119 -12.31 -16.81 -5.57
N GLY A 120 -11.78 -15.63 -5.20
CA GLY A 120 -10.52 -15.12 -5.77
C GLY A 120 -9.33 -16.02 -5.46
N GLN A 121 -9.16 -16.46 -4.21
CA GLN A 121 -8.07 -17.34 -3.80
C GLN A 121 -8.14 -18.72 -4.48
N ILE A 122 -9.34 -19.30 -4.56
CA ILE A 122 -9.57 -20.58 -5.24
C ILE A 122 -9.32 -20.45 -6.74
N ARG A 123 -9.77 -19.36 -7.38
CA ARG A 123 -9.49 -19.07 -8.80
C ARG A 123 -8.00 -19.03 -9.07
N THR A 124 -7.23 -18.30 -8.27
CA THR A 124 -5.77 -18.20 -8.43
C THR A 124 -5.11 -19.56 -8.25
N THR A 125 -5.45 -20.27 -7.17
CA THR A 125 -4.90 -21.60 -6.88
C THR A 125 -5.21 -22.62 -7.97
N LEU A 126 -6.41 -22.58 -8.55
CA LEU A 126 -6.80 -23.43 -9.68
C LEU A 126 -5.95 -23.11 -10.91
N GLY A 127 -5.79 -21.81 -11.23
CA GLY A 127 -4.97 -21.37 -12.36
C GLY A 127 -3.52 -21.83 -12.26
N GLU A 128 -2.92 -21.73 -11.07
CA GLU A 128 -1.55 -22.17 -10.79
C GLU A 128 -1.41 -23.69 -10.86
N ARG A 129 -2.28 -24.45 -10.17
CA ARG A 129 -2.16 -25.91 -10.08
C ARG A 129 -2.46 -26.65 -11.38
N LEU A 130 -3.27 -26.04 -12.23
CA LEU A 130 -3.63 -26.58 -13.55
C LEU A 130 -2.77 -25.98 -14.67
N ASP A 131 -1.77 -25.14 -14.35
CA ASP A 131 -0.88 -24.48 -15.31
C ASP A 131 -1.64 -23.70 -16.41
N LEU A 132 -2.76 -23.06 -16.04
CA LEU A 132 -3.63 -22.33 -16.96
C LEU A 132 -3.22 -20.87 -17.17
N ILE A 133 -2.33 -20.37 -16.30
CA ILE A 133 -1.89 -18.97 -16.34
C ILE A 133 -1.00 -18.75 -17.56
N GLU A 134 -1.37 -17.79 -18.40
CA GLU A 134 -0.57 -17.39 -19.56
C GLU A 134 0.87 -17.03 -19.16
N LYS A 135 1.85 -17.64 -19.82
CA LYS A 135 3.28 -17.44 -19.55
C LYS A 135 3.85 -16.35 -20.46
N ASN A 136 4.91 -15.68 -19.99
CA ASN A 136 5.63 -14.65 -20.75
C ASN A 136 4.75 -13.50 -21.27
N SER A 137 3.72 -13.13 -20.51
CA SER A 137 2.84 -12.01 -20.84
C SER A 137 2.73 -11.04 -19.67
N TYR A 138 2.51 -9.76 -20.01
CA TYR A 138 2.12 -8.73 -19.06
C TYR A 138 0.70 -8.27 -19.40
N ARG A 139 -0.23 -8.52 -18.48
CA ARG A 139 -1.63 -8.10 -18.59
C ARG A 139 -1.88 -7.00 -17.58
N PHE A 140 -2.09 -5.79 -18.10
CA PHE A 140 -2.37 -4.61 -17.30
C PHE A 140 -3.87 -4.34 -17.24
N CYS A 141 -4.33 -3.80 -16.12
CA CYS A 141 -5.64 -3.17 -16.01
C CYS A 141 -5.61 -1.97 -15.07
N TYR A 142 -6.58 -1.08 -15.29
CA TYR A 142 -6.98 -0.09 -14.31
C TYR A 142 -8.11 -0.67 -13.49
N ILE A 143 -8.04 -0.42 -12.20
CA ILE A 143 -9.12 -0.66 -11.25
C ILE A 143 -9.55 0.72 -10.80
N ASN A 144 -10.83 1.01 -10.95
CA ASN A 144 -11.43 2.30 -10.68
C ASN A 144 -12.69 2.08 -9.84
N ASP A 145 -13.38 3.17 -9.52
CA ASP A 145 -14.69 3.12 -8.86
C ASP A 145 -14.61 2.39 -7.50
N PHE A 146 -13.56 2.71 -6.74
CA PHE A 146 -13.41 2.26 -5.37
C PHE A 146 -14.46 2.91 -4.47
N PRO A 147 -15.05 2.18 -3.51
CA PRO A 147 -15.87 2.78 -2.47
C PRO A 147 -15.04 3.80 -1.70
N MET A 148 -15.63 4.95 -1.36
CA MET A 148 -14.96 5.98 -0.56
C MET A 148 -14.93 5.61 0.92
N TYR A 149 -15.96 4.91 1.37
CA TYR A 149 -16.13 4.51 2.76
C TYR A 149 -16.32 2.99 2.88
N GLU A 150 -15.94 2.47 4.04
CA GLU A 150 -16.22 1.11 4.47
C GLU A 150 -16.77 1.10 5.89
N LEU A 151 -17.50 0.03 6.21
CA LEU A 151 -17.95 -0.23 7.57
C LEU A 151 -16.91 -1.11 8.26
N ASP A 152 -16.37 -0.64 9.36
CA ASP A 152 -15.49 -1.43 10.20
C ASP A 152 -16.28 -2.60 10.82
N PRO A 153 -15.86 -3.86 10.61
CA PRO A 153 -16.64 -5.03 11.01
C PRO A 153 -16.69 -5.25 12.53
N GLU A 154 -15.80 -4.62 13.31
CA GLU A 154 -15.76 -4.78 14.77
C GLU A 154 -16.47 -3.64 15.49
N THR A 155 -16.29 -2.42 15.01
CA THR A 155 -16.82 -1.20 15.63
C THR A 155 -18.12 -0.73 15.02
N GLU A 156 -18.52 -1.28 13.87
CA GLU A 156 -19.68 -0.86 13.06
C GLU A 156 -19.67 0.64 12.71
N LYS A 157 -18.48 1.24 12.66
CA LYS A 157 -18.28 2.65 12.31
C LYS A 157 -17.86 2.79 10.86
N ILE A 158 -18.29 3.89 10.25
CA ILE A 158 -17.90 4.24 8.90
C ILE A 158 -16.49 4.84 8.94
N GLY A 159 -15.59 4.28 8.15
CA GLY A 159 -14.23 4.77 7.92
C GLY A 159 -13.95 4.98 6.44
N PHE A 160 -12.80 5.58 6.11
CA PHE A 160 -12.33 5.68 4.73
C PHE A 160 -11.68 4.35 4.30
N THR A 161 -11.92 3.93 3.06
CA THR A 161 -11.31 2.70 2.49
C THR A 161 -9.80 2.84 2.25
N HIS A 162 -9.39 3.98 1.70
CA HIS A 162 -8.01 4.25 1.32
C HIS A 162 -7.58 5.62 1.83
N ASN A 163 -7.35 6.57 0.92
CA ASN A 163 -6.85 7.89 1.29
C ASN A 163 -8.01 8.85 1.61
N PRO A 164 -8.02 9.47 2.80
CA PRO A 164 -9.13 10.33 3.26
C PRO A 164 -9.26 11.65 2.49
N PHE A 165 -8.25 12.02 1.70
CA PHE A 165 -8.23 13.24 0.88
C PHE A 165 -8.66 12.99 -0.57
N SER A 166 -9.29 11.86 -0.85
CA SER A 166 -9.75 11.54 -2.20
C SER A 166 -11.06 12.25 -2.51
N MET A 167 -11.22 12.68 -3.76
CA MET A 167 -12.42 13.37 -4.19
C MET A 167 -13.59 12.37 -4.33
N PRO A 168 -14.75 12.60 -3.66
CA PRO A 168 -15.94 11.79 -3.88
C PRO A 168 -16.49 12.00 -5.30
N GLN A 169 -16.92 10.91 -5.93
CA GLN A 169 -17.70 10.99 -7.16
C GLN A 169 -19.06 11.63 -6.88
N GLY A 170 -19.35 12.72 -7.59
CA GLY A 170 -20.53 13.56 -7.33
C GLY A 170 -20.32 14.67 -6.28
N GLY A 171 -19.11 14.81 -5.74
CA GLY A 171 -18.74 15.96 -4.90
C GLY A 171 -19.62 16.10 -3.65
N LEU A 172 -19.91 17.36 -3.28
CA LEU A 172 -20.68 17.70 -2.09
C LEU A 172 -22.13 17.18 -2.14
N GLU A 173 -22.75 17.12 -3.32
CA GLU A 173 -24.11 16.63 -3.48
C GLU A 173 -24.22 15.16 -3.09
N ALA A 174 -23.26 14.33 -3.53
CA ALA A 174 -23.22 12.92 -3.17
C ALA A 174 -23.09 12.73 -1.65
N LEU A 175 -22.20 13.48 -1.00
CA LEU A 175 -22.01 13.43 0.46
C LEU A 175 -23.25 13.83 1.27
N ASN A 176 -24.14 14.64 0.70
CA ASN A 176 -25.34 15.12 1.37
C ASN A 176 -26.59 14.26 1.11
N THR A 177 -26.62 13.50 0.00
CA THR A 177 -27.84 12.87 -0.50
C THR A 177 -27.78 11.36 -0.60
N LYS A 178 -26.59 10.76 -0.75
CA LYS A 178 -26.42 9.32 -0.89
C LYS A 178 -26.16 8.65 0.46
N ASP A 179 -26.43 7.35 0.51
CA ASP A 179 -25.87 6.50 1.55
C ASP A 179 -24.33 6.55 1.45
N PRO A 180 -23.59 6.84 2.54
CA PRO A 180 -22.13 6.85 2.52
C PRO A 180 -21.49 5.62 1.88
N LEU A 181 -22.05 4.43 2.10
CA LEU A 181 -21.47 3.18 1.58
C LEU A 181 -21.65 3.01 0.07
N ASP A 182 -22.51 3.82 -0.56
CA ASP A 182 -22.69 3.86 -2.02
C ASP A 182 -21.82 4.93 -2.71
N ILE A 183 -21.09 5.74 -1.94
CA ILE A 183 -20.25 6.81 -2.47
C ILE A 183 -18.95 6.21 -2.97
N LEU A 184 -18.65 6.43 -4.25
CA LEU A 184 -17.38 6.07 -4.86
C LEU A 184 -16.38 7.21 -4.75
N ALA A 185 -15.10 6.90 -4.74
CA ALA A 185 -14.02 7.87 -4.83
C ALA A 185 -13.44 7.91 -6.26
N TYR A 186 -12.90 9.06 -6.67
CA TYR A 186 -12.02 9.16 -7.84
C TYR A 186 -10.63 8.60 -7.51
N GLN A 187 -10.60 7.32 -7.19
CA GLN A 187 -9.40 6.54 -6.92
C GLN A 187 -9.20 5.52 -8.03
N TYR A 188 -7.93 5.18 -8.26
CA TYR A 188 -7.58 4.18 -9.25
C TYR A 188 -6.27 3.49 -8.89
N ASP A 189 -6.21 2.21 -9.21
CA ASP A 189 -5.01 1.40 -9.14
C ASP A 189 -4.63 0.91 -10.54
N ILE A 190 -3.33 0.81 -10.79
CA ILE A 190 -2.78 0.13 -11.96
C ILE A 190 -2.26 -1.22 -11.50
N VAL A 191 -2.79 -2.27 -12.09
CA VAL A 191 -2.46 -3.65 -11.73
C VAL A 191 -1.84 -4.32 -12.94
N CYS A 192 -0.82 -5.14 -12.70
CA CYS A 192 -0.22 -6.01 -13.70
C CYS A 192 -0.06 -7.41 -13.13
N ASN A 193 -0.58 -8.42 -13.83
CA ASN A 193 -0.34 -9.83 -13.48
C ASN A 193 -0.70 -10.18 -12.02
N GLY A 194 -1.74 -9.56 -11.46
CA GLY A 194 -2.16 -9.77 -10.06
C GLY A 194 -1.40 -8.92 -9.02
N VAL A 195 -0.49 -8.06 -9.46
CA VAL A 195 0.30 -7.17 -8.61
C VAL A 195 -0.14 -5.73 -8.82
N GLU A 196 -0.53 -5.07 -7.74
CA GLU A 196 -0.78 -3.63 -7.71
C GLU A 196 0.56 -2.88 -7.89
N LEU A 197 0.70 -2.15 -8.99
CA LEU A 197 1.92 -1.43 -9.35
C LEU A 197 1.91 0.02 -8.90
N SER A 198 0.74 0.64 -8.86
CA SER A 198 0.60 2.01 -8.41
C SER A 198 -0.82 2.29 -7.98
N SER A 199 -0.97 3.15 -6.99
CA SER A 199 -2.26 3.69 -6.57
C SER A 199 -2.27 5.21 -6.72
N GLY A 200 -3.42 5.76 -7.09
CA GLY A 200 -3.62 7.17 -7.33
C GLY A 200 -5.03 7.63 -7.03
N ALA A 201 -5.19 8.95 -6.93
CA ALA A 201 -6.50 9.56 -6.71
C ALA A 201 -6.53 10.99 -7.23
N VAL A 202 -7.71 11.43 -7.65
CA VAL A 202 -8.05 12.85 -7.69
C VAL A 202 -8.23 13.32 -6.24
N ARG A 203 -7.53 14.39 -5.87
CA ARG A 203 -7.56 14.90 -4.52
C ARG A 203 -8.69 15.89 -4.34
N ASN A 204 -9.29 15.83 -3.17
CA ASN A 204 -10.18 16.87 -2.71
C ASN A 204 -9.40 18.19 -2.64
N HIS A 205 -10.01 19.27 -3.08
CA HIS A 205 -9.48 20.64 -3.06
C HIS A 205 -10.55 21.64 -2.59
N ASP A 206 -11.73 21.16 -2.17
CA ASP A 206 -12.85 21.96 -1.68
C ASP A 206 -13.05 21.72 -0.18
N MET A 207 -13.08 22.80 0.60
CA MET A 207 -13.14 22.71 2.05
C MET A 207 -14.48 22.15 2.55
N GLN A 208 -15.60 22.48 1.91
CA GLN A 208 -16.91 21.98 2.29
C GLN A 208 -16.99 20.47 2.09
N ILE A 209 -16.43 19.98 0.98
CA ILE A 209 -16.33 18.55 0.71
C ILE A 209 -15.43 17.87 1.73
N MET A 210 -14.28 18.48 2.08
CA MET A 210 -13.35 17.90 3.05
C MET A 210 -13.98 17.76 4.42
N GLU A 211 -14.53 18.84 4.96
CA GLU A 211 -15.21 18.84 6.25
C GLU A 211 -16.34 17.81 6.28
N LYS A 212 -17.17 17.79 5.22
CA LYS A 212 -18.30 16.86 5.15
C LYS A 212 -17.86 15.39 5.06
N ALA A 213 -16.81 15.11 4.28
CA ALA A 213 -16.30 13.75 4.12
C ALA A 213 -15.72 13.21 5.44
N PHE A 214 -14.94 14.04 6.15
CA PHE A 214 -14.39 13.67 7.45
C PHE A 214 -15.47 13.55 8.53
N GLU A 215 -16.51 14.40 8.51
CA GLU A 215 -17.66 14.29 9.41
C GLU A 215 -18.35 12.93 9.28
N ILE A 216 -18.57 12.45 8.05
CA ILE A 216 -19.18 11.13 7.78
C ILE A 216 -18.33 10.00 8.36
N ALA A 217 -17.00 10.10 8.25
CA ALA A 217 -16.07 9.15 8.86
C ALA A 217 -15.87 9.34 10.39
N GLY A 218 -16.66 10.20 11.02
CA GLY A 218 -16.67 10.40 12.48
C GLY A 218 -15.62 11.37 13.02
N TYR A 219 -14.99 12.18 12.16
CA TYR A 219 -14.02 13.20 12.56
C TYR A 219 -14.66 14.58 12.59
N SER A 220 -14.54 15.27 13.74
CA SER A 220 -14.97 16.66 13.82
C SER A 220 -13.97 17.60 13.14
N LYS A 221 -14.44 18.80 12.78
CA LYS A 221 -13.61 19.88 12.25
C LYS A 221 -12.39 20.19 13.12
N ASP A 222 -12.55 20.22 14.45
CA ASP A 222 -11.44 20.45 15.39
C ASP A 222 -10.35 19.37 15.28
N VAL A 223 -10.71 18.12 15.00
CA VAL A 223 -9.75 17.03 14.82
C VAL A 223 -8.99 17.20 13.50
N LEU A 224 -9.70 17.61 12.44
CA LEU A 224 -9.12 17.91 11.14
C LEU A 224 -8.07 19.03 11.25
N GLU A 225 -8.43 20.13 11.91
CA GLU A 225 -7.55 21.29 12.12
C GLU A 225 -6.32 20.93 12.96
N LYS A 226 -6.48 20.12 14.01
CA LYS A 226 -5.35 19.73 14.88
C LYS A 226 -4.41 18.72 14.21
N LYS A 227 -4.94 17.72 13.50
CA LYS A 227 -4.12 16.66 12.89
C LYS A 227 -3.56 17.06 11.53
N PHE A 228 -4.27 17.89 10.77
CA PHE A 228 -3.93 18.24 9.38
C PHE A 228 -3.84 19.75 9.16
N GLY A 229 -3.52 20.53 10.22
CA GLY A 229 -3.58 22.00 10.19
C GLY A 229 -2.85 22.64 9.01
N ALA A 230 -1.64 22.18 8.69
CA ALA A 230 -0.89 22.71 7.54
C ALA A 230 -1.66 22.53 6.20
N LEU A 231 -2.23 21.35 5.97
CA LEU A 231 -3.00 21.05 4.76
C LEU A 231 -4.32 21.83 4.73
N TYR A 232 -5.02 21.83 5.86
CA TYR A 232 -6.30 22.52 6.01
C TYR A 232 -6.17 24.02 5.76
N THR A 233 -5.14 24.67 6.32
CA THR A 233 -4.83 26.08 6.04
C THR A 233 -4.46 26.30 4.58
N ALA A 234 -3.62 25.45 3.99
CA ALA A 234 -3.21 25.60 2.59
C ALA A 234 -4.40 25.57 1.62
N PHE A 235 -5.42 24.74 1.89
CA PHE A 235 -6.57 24.60 1.00
C PHE A 235 -7.49 25.82 1.00
N GLN A 236 -7.48 26.62 2.07
CA GLN A 236 -8.24 27.87 2.14
C GLN A 236 -7.70 28.97 1.22
N TYR A 237 -6.44 28.87 0.77
CA TYR A 237 -5.83 29.81 -0.17
C TYR A 237 -6.07 29.45 -1.65
N GLY A 238 -7.04 28.57 -1.92
CA GLY A 238 -7.41 28.20 -3.29
C GLY A 238 -6.53 27.11 -3.87
N ALA A 239 -6.45 25.96 -3.19
CA ALA A 239 -5.78 24.78 -3.74
C ALA A 239 -6.43 24.41 -5.10
N PRO A 240 -5.64 24.25 -6.18
CA PRO A 240 -6.19 23.91 -7.48
C PRO A 240 -6.70 22.46 -7.49
N PRO A 241 -7.58 22.10 -8.45
CA PRO A 241 -7.85 20.69 -8.73
C PRO A 241 -6.54 19.96 -9.04
N HIS A 242 -6.27 18.89 -8.31
CA HIS A 242 -5.03 18.13 -8.43
C HIS A 242 -5.27 16.63 -8.28
N ALA A 243 -4.40 15.84 -8.90
CA ALA A 243 -4.40 14.40 -8.82
C ALA A 243 -2.96 13.91 -8.75
N GLY A 244 -2.77 12.72 -8.19
CA GLY A 244 -1.44 12.12 -8.10
C GLY A 244 -1.51 10.61 -8.07
N MET A 245 -0.36 9.98 -8.26
CA MET A 245 -0.18 8.54 -8.24
C MET A 245 1.21 8.23 -7.69
N ALA A 246 1.34 7.11 -6.97
CA ALA A 246 2.60 6.64 -6.42
C ALA A 246 2.93 5.23 -6.99
N PRO A 247 3.99 5.09 -7.81
CA PRO A 247 4.42 3.79 -8.30
C PRO A 247 5.27 3.02 -7.28
N GLY A 248 4.97 1.74 -7.09
CA GLY A 248 5.79 0.78 -6.37
C GLY A 248 6.92 0.26 -7.25
N VAL A 249 8.03 1.01 -7.33
CA VAL A 249 9.18 0.72 -8.20
C VAL A 249 9.74 -0.69 -7.94
N ASP A 250 9.85 -1.12 -6.68
CA ASP A 250 10.35 -2.45 -6.33
C ASP A 250 9.49 -3.57 -6.91
N ARG A 251 8.16 -3.42 -6.89
CA ARG A 251 7.23 -4.40 -7.50
C ARG A 251 7.38 -4.44 -9.02
N MET A 252 7.61 -3.28 -9.65
CA MET A 252 7.87 -3.23 -11.10
C MET A 252 9.17 -3.97 -11.45
N ILE A 253 10.24 -3.75 -10.70
CA ILE A 253 11.52 -4.44 -10.93
C ILE A 253 11.37 -5.95 -10.65
N MET A 254 10.68 -6.33 -9.58
CA MET A 254 10.35 -7.73 -9.26
C MET A 254 9.68 -8.43 -10.45
N LEU A 255 8.65 -7.80 -11.04
CA LEU A 255 7.98 -8.35 -12.24
C LEU A 255 8.86 -8.40 -13.49
N LEU A 256 9.72 -7.40 -13.70
CA LEU A 256 10.64 -7.35 -14.83
C LEU A 256 11.78 -8.38 -14.72
N LYS A 257 12.16 -8.72 -13.49
CA LYS A 257 13.15 -9.76 -13.18
C LYS A 257 12.53 -11.15 -13.03
N ASN A 258 11.21 -11.24 -13.04
CA ASN A 258 10.46 -12.47 -12.80
C ASN A 258 10.83 -13.11 -11.45
N GLU A 259 10.98 -12.27 -10.42
CA GLU A 259 11.21 -12.69 -9.05
C GLU A 259 9.88 -12.84 -8.31
N GLU A 260 9.80 -13.78 -7.37
CA GLU A 260 8.59 -14.02 -6.57
C GLU A 260 8.46 -13.05 -5.39
N ASN A 261 9.55 -12.39 -4.99
CA ASN A 261 9.61 -11.57 -3.80
C ASN A 261 10.39 -10.27 -4.05
N ILE A 262 9.87 -9.14 -3.56
CA ILE A 262 10.54 -7.83 -3.64
C ILE A 262 11.90 -7.82 -2.93
N ARG A 263 12.15 -8.73 -1.98
CA ARG A 263 13.45 -8.85 -1.30
C ARG A 263 14.58 -9.18 -2.27
N GLU A 264 14.30 -9.86 -3.37
CA GLU A 264 15.30 -10.22 -4.39
C GLU A 264 15.76 -9.03 -5.24
N VAL A 265 15.05 -7.90 -5.16
CA VAL A 265 15.38 -6.66 -5.91
C VAL A 265 15.85 -5.52 -4.99
N ILE A 266 15.93 -5.76 -3.68
CA ILE A 266 16.41 -4.82 -2.68
C ILE A 266 17.76 -5.31 -2.17
N ALA A 267 18.78 -4.45 -2.20
CA ALA A 267 20.14 -4.85 -1.82
C ALA A 267 20.26 -5.33 -0.36
N PHE A 268 19.57 -4.64 0.56
CA PHE A 268 19.56 -4.95 2.00
C PHE A 268 18.11 -5.01 2.50
N PRO A 269 17.39 -6.11 2.24
CA PRO A 269 15.99 -6.23 2.59
C PRO A 269 15.80 -6.51 4.09
N MET A 270 14.70 -6.00 4.64
CA MET A 270 14.27 -6.36 6.00
C MET A 270 13.50 -7.69 6.02
N ASN A 271 13.56 -8.39 7.16
CA ASN A 271 12.75 -9.59 7.40
C ASN A 271 11.27 -9.22 7.67
N GLY A 272 10.42 -10.22 7.96
CA GLY A 272 8.98 -9.99 8.20
C GLY A 272 8.66 -9.15 9.44
N ASN A 273 9.62 -9.01 10.35
CA ASN A 273 9.52 -8.21 11.58
C ASN A 273 10.15 -6.82 11.41
N GLY A 274 10.52 -6.41 10.19
CA GLY A 274 11.17 -5.13 9.94
C GLY A 274 12.62 -5.06 10.40
N GLN A 275 13.30 -6.20 10.55
CA GLN A 275 14.68 -6.25 11.04
C GLN A 275 15.67 -6.39 9.88
N ASP A 276 16.76 -5.63 9.94
CA ASP A 276 17.94 -5.84 9.12
C ASP A 276 18.86 -6.84 9.86
N LEU A 277 18.91 -8.08 9.36
CA LEU A 277 19.71 -9.14 9.97
C LEU A 277 21.22 -9.00 9.70
N MET A 278 21.61 -8.26 8.66
CA MET A 278 23.01 -8.03 8.33
C MET A 278 23.61 -7.00 9.28
N CYS A 279 22.89 -5.89 9.52
CA CYS A 279 23.33 -4.83 10.41
C CYS A 279 22.93 -5.07 11.88
N GLY A 280 22.07 -6.05 12.15
CA GLY A 280 21.51 -6.28 13.49
C GLY A 280 20.59 -5.16 13.94
N ALA A 281 19.81 -4.57 13.02
CA ALA A 281 18.91 -3.46 13.31
C ALA A 281 17.45 -3.92 13.44
N PRO A 282 16.63 -3.26 14.30
CA PRO A 282 17.02 -2.18 15.22
C PRO A 282 17.92 -2.70 16.35
N GLY A 283 18.81 -1.83 16.84
CA GLY A 283 19.69 -2.09 17.98
C GLY A 283 19.28 -1.29 19.22
N ASP A 284 19.95 -1.56 20.34
CA ASP A 284 19.75 -0.81 21.58
C ASP A 284 20.28 0.63 21.47
N VAL A 285 19.59 1.57 22.12
CA VAL A 285 19.99 2.98 22.23
C VAL A 285 20.53 3.28 23.62
N THR A 286 21.45 4.24 23.75
CA THR A 286 22.01 4.61 25.05
C THR A 286 21.08 5.56 25.80
N GLU A 287 21.20 5.58 27.14
CA GLU A 287 20.48 6.54 27.98
C GLU A 287 20.81 8.00 27.63
N GLU A 288 22.03 8.27 27.16
CA GLU A 288 22.42 9.60 26.70
C GLU A 288 21.64 10.02 25.44
N GLN A 289 21.56 9.14 24.44
CA GLN A 289 20.78 9.38 23.23
C GLN A 289 19.30 9.61 23.53
N LEU A 290 18.74 8.85 24.48
CA LEU A 290 17.36 9.03 24.94
C LEU A 290 17.17 10.39 25.63
N ARG A 291 18.09 10.80 26.50
CA ARG A 291 18.05 12.11 27.16
C ARG A 291 18.12 13.27 26.17
N ASP A 292 18.96 13.15 25.14
CA ASP A 292 19.13 14.18 24.11
C ASP A 292 17.84 14.47 23.33
N VAL A 293 16.99 13.45 23.15
CA VAL A 293 15.68 13.59 22.51
C VAL A 293 14.52 13.67 23.51
N HIS A 294 14.83 13.83 24.80
CA HIS A 294 13.88 13.92 25.91
C HIS A 294 12.89 12.74 25.97
N LEU A 295 13.38 11.53 25.66
CA LEU A 295 12.64 10.28 25.83
C LEU A 295 13.22 9.49 27.01
N THR A 296 12.36 8.70 27.62
CA THR A 296 12.74 7.65 28.57
C THR A 296 12.29 6.30 28.04
N PRO A 297 12.86 5.19 28.53
CA PRO A 297 12.35 3.86 28.23
C PRO A 297 10.86 3.70 28.58
N ASP A 298 10.38 4.41 29.60
CA ASP A 298 8.96 4.42 29.99
C ASP A 298 8.08 5.18 28.98
N ASP A 299 8.54 6.31 28.43
CA ASP A 299 7.83 7.03 27.36
C ASP A 299 7.68 6.16 26.11
N ILE A 300 8.73 5.41 25.77
CA ILE A 300 8.70 4.45 24.66
C ILE A 300 7.71 3.34 24.97
N ALA A 301 7.79 2.72 26.16
CA ALA A 301 6.89 1.65 26.55
C ALA A 301 5.41 2.09 26.55
N GLU A 302 5.11 3.29 27.05
CA GLU A 302 3.76 3.85 27.08
C GLU A 302 3.20 4.12 25.68
N SER A 303 4.04 4.67 24.77
CA SER A 303 3.63 4.94 23.37
C SER A 303 3.20 3.68 22.59
N TYR A 304 3.70 2.50 22.99
CA TYR A 304 3.35 1.21 22.41
C TYR A 304 2.41 0.37 23.30
N GLY A 305 1.91 0.92 24.41
CA GLY A 305 1.01 0.21 25.33
C GLY A 305 1.66 -0.98 26.07
N LEU A 306 2.99 -0.96 26.23
CA LEU A 306 3.78 -1.99 26.90
C LEU A 306 4.00 -1.62 28.37
N LYS A 307 3.90 -2.58 29.29
CA LYS A 307 4.33 -2.41 30.69
C LYS A 307 5.71 -3.01 30.89
N MET A 308 6.70 -2.18 31.20
CA MET A 308 8.05 -2.67 31.54
C MET A 308 8.04 -3.45 32.86
N THR A 309 8.67 -4.62 32.86
CA THR A 309 9.04 -5.35 34.09
C THR A 309 10.54 -5.22 34.27
N ALA A 310 10.96 -4.70 35.42
CA ALA A 310 12.35 -4.31 35.66
C ALA A 310 13.30 -5.51 35.77
N SER A 311 14.32 -5.57 34.91
CA SER A 311 15.68 -5.99 35.30
C SER A 311 16.70 -5.71 34.19
N ALA A 312 17.71 -4.87 34.46
CA ALA A 312 19.13 -5.22 34.31
C ALA A 312 20.06 -4.00 34.53
N SER A 313 20.67 -3.99 35.72
CA SER A 313 22.02 -3.52 36.09
C SER A 313 22.92 -2.91 34.99
N SER A 314 23.31 -1.65 35.21
CA SER A 314 24.40 -0.93 34.54
C SER A 314 25.80 -1.48 34.90
N LYS A 315 26.72 -1.42 33.94
CA LYS A 315 28.17 -1.50 34.18
C LYS A 315 28.85 -0.32 33.48
N GLU A 316 29.64 0.43 34.25
CA GLU A 316 30.48 1.54 33.80
C GLU A 316 31.75 1.04 33.11
N VAL A 317 32.27 1.82 32.15
CA VAL A 317 33.61 1.66 31.56
C VAL A 317 34.33 3.01 31.61
N GLU A 318 35.57 2.98 32.10
CA GLU A 318 36.47 4.14 32.28
C GLU A 318 37.07 4.65 30.96
N GLU A 319 37.20 5.97 30.84
CA GLU A 319 37.91 6.66 29.76
C GLU A 319 39.42 6.78 30.05
N THR A 320 40.24 6.72 29.00
CA THR A 320 41.64 7.18 29.03
C THR A 320 41.93 8.15 27.89
N ASP A 321 42.72 9.15 28.26
CA ASP A 321 42.98 10.40 27.58
C ASP A 321 44.21 10.31 26.66
N ASN A 322 44.20 10.98 25.50
CA ASN A 322 45.42 11.30 24.75
C ASN A 322 45.18 12.35 23.64
N LYS A 323 46.08 13.33 23.53
CA LYS A 323 46.01 14.56 22.72
C LYS A 323 46.83 14.49 21.42
N SER A 324 46.41 15.20 20.35
CA SER A 324 47.28 15.91 19.39
C SER A 324 46.51 16.66 18.27
N GLY A 325 46.85 17.93 18.01
CA GLY A 325 46.55 18.65 16.75
C GLY A 325 45.54 19.82 16.81
N THR A 326 45.80 20.86 17.62
CA THR A 326 44.85 21.91 18.00
C THR A 326 44.52 22.96 16.91
N VAL A 327 43.30 22.92 16.38
CA VAL A 327 42.57 24.14 15.97
C VAL A 327 42.02 24.77 17.24
N GLN A 328 42.42 26.00 17.57
CA GLN A 328 41.89 26.69 18.76
C GLN A 328 40.51 27.27 18.45
N ILE A 329 39.47 26.74 19.09
CA ILE A 329 38.13 27.33 19.05
C ILE A 329 38.13 28.61 19.89
N THR A 330 38.04 29.77 19.23
CA THR A 330 37.92 31.08 19.87
C THR A 330 36.46 31.47 20.05
N ASP A 331 36.19 32.48 20.88
CA ASP A 331 34.82 32.96 21.11
C ASP A 331 34.19 33.51 19.82
N GLU A 332 35.01 34.08 18.94
CA GLU A 332 34.59 34.54 17.60
C GLU A 332 34.06 33.39 16.72
N VAL A 333 34.65 32.19 16.83
CA VAL A 333 34.19 31.00 16.10
C VAL A 333 32.85 30.51 16.66
N ILE A 334 32.68 30.53 17.98
CA ILE A 334 31.41 30.15 18.63
C ILE A 334 30.29 31.10 18.26
N GLU A 335 30.56 32.41 18.25
CA GLU A 335 29.58 33.41 17.80
C GLU A 335 29.22 33.23 16.33
N TYR A 336 30.20 32.96 15.48
CA TYR A 336 29.95 32.69 14.06
C TYR A 336 29.09 31.44 13.84
N VAL A 337 29.37 30.35 14.56
CA VAL A 337 28.57 29.10 14.51
C VAL A 337 27.14 29.34 15.04
N GLY A 338 26.99 30.10 16.13
CA GLY A 338 25.69 30.52 16.65
C GLY A 338 24.88 31.30 15.61
N ILE A 339 25.51 32.24 14.91
CA ILE A 339 24.86 33.02 13.82
C ILE A 339 24.40 32.10 12.68
N LEU A 340 25.24 31.15 12.24
CA LEU A 340 24.88 30.19 11.20
C LEU A 340 23.69 29.31 11.61
N GLY A 341 23.65 28.90 12.89
CA GLY A 341 22.54 28.16 13.48
C GLY A 341 21.30 28.99 13.82
N LYS A 342 21.38 30.33 13.70
CA LYS A 342 20.39 31.29 14.22
C LYS A 342 20.08 31.08 15.72
N LEU A 343 21.10 30.74 16.49
CA LEU A 343 21.03 30.53 17.93
C LEU A 343 21.67 31.72 18.65
N GLU A 344 20.97 32.27 19.64
CA GLU A 344 21.51 33.27 20.55
C GLU A 344 22.00 32.54 21.80
N LEU A 345 23.32 32.40 21.94
CA LEU A 345 23.96 31.65 23.03
C LEU A 345 24.27 32.59 24.19
N SER A 346 23.86 32.21 25.40
CA SER A 346 24.31 32.85 26.64
C SER A 346 25.81 32.61 26.88
N ASP A 347 26.44 33.41 27.73
CA ASP A 347 27.88 33.29 28.02
C ASP A 347 28.25 31.89 28.58
N GLU A 348 27.35 31.27 29.34
CA GLU A 348 27.53 29.90 29.86
C GLU A 348 27.45 28.85 28.75
N GLU A 349 26.51 29.02 27.79
CA GLU A 349 26.38 28.12 26.64
C GLU A 349 27.53 28.29 25.64
N LYS A 350 28.07 29.50 25.49
CA LYS A 350 29.25 29.76 24.66
C LYS A 350 30.47 29.00 25.21
N GLU A 351 30.71 29.08 26.52
CA GLU A 351 31.81 28.36 27.18
C GLU A 351 31.64 26.84 27.07
N LYS A 352 30.42 26.33 27.25
CA LYS A 352 30.13 24.91 27.05
C LYS A 352 30.38 24.48 25.60
N SER A 353 29.85 25.22 24.63
CA SER A 353 29.99 24.91 23.20
C SER A 353 31.46 24.95 22.75
N LYS A 354 32.24 25.89 23.29
CA LYS A 354 33.69 25.98 23.07
C LYS A 354 34.42 24.73 23.55
N LYS A 355 34.07 24.23 24.73
CA LYS A 355 34.63 22.99 25.28
C LYS A 355 34.27 21.79 24.39
N ASP A 356 32.99 21.62 24.07
CA ASP A 356 32.48 20.47 23.31
C ASP A 356 33.09 20.43 21.89
N LEU A 357 33.15 21.57 21.19
CA LEU A 357 33.77 21.65 19.86
C LEU A 357 35.28 21.42 19.89
N THR A 358 35.96 21.80 20.98
CA THR A 358 37.38 21.49 21.16
C THR A 358 37.59 19.98 21.33
N GLU A 359 36.76 19.31 22.14
CA GLU A 359 36.82 17.85 22.33
C GLU A 359 36.54 17.09 21.02
N MET A 360 35.57 17.54 20.22
CA MET A 360 35.29 16.97 18.90
C MET A 360 36.48 17.08 17.95
N LEU A 361 37.13 18.25 17.90
CA LEU A 361 38.31 18.46 17.06
C LEU A 361 39.51 17.63 17.52
N ASP A 362 39.69 17.46 18.84
CA ASP A 362 40.70 16.57 19.38
C ASP A 362 40.43 15.11 18.96
N TYR A 363 39.17 14.66 18.92
CA TYR A 363 38.80 13.32 18.44
C TYR A 363 39.08 13.15 16.93
N VAL A 364 38.73 14.15 16.11
CA VAL A 364 39.06 14.15 14.67
C VAL A 364 40.57 14.14 14.45
N GLY A 365 41.33 14.82 15.30
CA GLY A 365 42.79 14.75 15.36
C GLY A 365 43.30 13.31 15.48
N LYS A 366 42.74 12.53 16.42
CA LYS A 366 43.09 11.11 16.61
C LYS A 366 42.78 10.26 15.38
N LEU A 367 41.69 10.53 14.66
CA LEU A 367 41.34 9.79 13.44
C LEU A 367 42.35 10.05 12.30
N ASN A 368 42.90 11.26 12.22
CA ASN A 368 43.91 11.61 11.20
C ASN A 368 45.29 10.99 11.46
N GLU A 369 45.55 10.46 12.66
CA GLU A 369 46.78 9.71 12.97
C GLU A 369 46.77 8.29 12.40
N LEU A 370 45.61 7.80 11.93
CA LEU A 370 45.47 6.48 11.32
C LEU A 370 46.05 6.46 9.90
N ASP A 371 46.94 5.51 9.62
CA ASP A 371 47.51 5.29 8.29
C ASP A 371 46.45 4.70 7.34
N THR A 372 45.85 5.59 6.55
CA THR A 372 44.83 5.24 5.54
C THR A 372 45.43 5.01 4.14
N SER A 373 46.76 5.01 3.99
CA SER A 373 47.43 4.90 2.68
C SER A 373 47.11 3.60 1.92
N ASN A 374 46.67 2.55 2.62
CA ASN A 374 46.27 1.25 2.06
C ASN A 374 44.75 1.01 2.10
N VAL A 375 43.95 2.01 2.45
CA VAL A 375 42.48 1.92 2.44
C VAL A 375 41.99 2.54 1.12
N GLU A 376 41.66 1.69 0.15
CA GLU A 376 41.04 2.18 -1.09
C GLU A 376 39.70 2.85 -0.79
N PRO A 377 39.45 4.07 -1.28
CA PRO A 377 38.14 4.70 -1.17
C PRO A 377 37.11 3.76 -1.81
N MET A 378 36.07 3.36 -1.08
CA MET A 378 34.98 2.57 -1.67
C MET A 378 34.18 3.46 -2.64
N SER A 379 34.67 3.56 -3.88
CA SER A 379 33.92 4.13 -4.99
C SER A 379 32.88 3.13 -5.49
N HIS A 380 31.77 3.63 -6.02
CA HIS A 380 30.73 2.82 -6.65
C HIS A 380 31.30 1.75 -7.59
N THR A 381 30.75 0.54 -7.51
CA THR A 381 31.17 -0.67 -8.25
C THR A 381 31.01 -0.60 -9.77
N PHE A 382 30.48 0.50 -10.31
CA PHE A 382 30.29 0.70 -11.73
C PHE A 382 30.80 2.08 -12.16
N PRO A 383 31.48 2.20 -13.31
CA PRO A 383 31.86 3.50 -13.86
C PRO A 383 30.59 4.31 -14.17
N ILE A 384 30.43 5.45 -13.49
CA ILE A 384 29.37 6.40 -13.77
C ILE A 384 29.66 7.03 -15.13
N SER A 385 28.90 6.63 -16.15
CA SER A 385 28.87 7.34 -17.44
C SER A 385 27.65 8.24 -17.49
N ASN A 386 27.84 9.54 -17.71
CA ASN A 386 26.73 10.43 -18.02
C ASN A 386 26.09 10.00 -19.34
N VAL A 387 24.79 9.69 -19.32
CA VAL A 387 24.01 9.47 -20.53
C VAL A 387 23.65 10.84 -21.11
N MET A 388 24.53 11.39 -21.93
CA MET A 388 24.31 12.66 -22.61
C MET A 388 23.42 12.41 -23.83
N ARG A 389 22.11 12.59 -23.68
CA ARG A 389 21.20 12.80 -24.82
C ARG A 389 21.24 14.29 -25.16
N GLU A 390 21.22 14.65 -26.45
CA GLU A 390 20.95 16.04 -26.82
C GLU A 390 19.58 16.46 -26.27
N ASP A 391 19.55 17.63 -25.65
CA ASP A 391 18.35 18.18 -25.06
C ASP A 391 17.49 18.78 -26.20
N VAL A 392 16.65 17.93 -26.80
CA VAL A 392 15.71 18.35 -27.84
C VAL A 392 14.43 18.80 -27.17
N VAL A 393 14.17 20.10 -27.20
CA VAL A 393 12.93 20.70 -26.75
C VAL A 393 11.80 20.25 -27.70
N THR A 394 10.99 19.28 -27.29
CA THR A 394 9.89 18.76 -28.13
C THR A 394 8.62 19.62 -28.07
N ASN A 395 8.50 20.49 -27.06
CA ASN A 395 7.27 21.22 -26.74
C ASN A 395 7.49 22.75 -26.59
N GLY A 396 8.59 23.27 -27.12
CA GLY A 396 9.14 24.58 -26.74
C GLY A 396 8.32 25.80 -27.14
N ASP A 397 7.44 25.67 -28.13
CA ASP A 397 6.76 26.80 -28.76
C ASP A 397 5.25 26.58 -28.96
N ASP A 398 4.61 25.67 -28.22
CA ASP A 398 3.14 25.45 -28.33
C ASP A 398 2.31 26.34 -27.38
N LYS A 399 2.82 27.55 -27.09
CA LYS A 399 2.25 28.50 -26.14
C LYS A 399 0.79 28.83 -26.44
N GLU A 400 0.46 29.02 -27.72
CA GLU A 400 -0.91 29.38 -28.10
C GLU A 400 -1.90 28.25 -27.87
N ASN A 401 -1.49 27.01 -28.12
CA ASN A 401 -2.35 25.86 -27.88
C ASN A 401 -2.51 25.58 -26.38
N MET A 402 -1.47 25.85 -25.59
CA MET A 402 -1.53 25.76 -24.11
C MET A 402 -2.45 26.82 -23.51
N LEU A 403 -2.42 28.05 -24.04
CA LEU A 403 -3.23 29.15 -23.53
C LEU A 403 -4.64 29.20 -24.13
N LYS A 404 -4.96 28.42 -25.18
CA LYS A 404 -6.21 28.56 -25.97
C LYS A 404 -7.51 28.61 -25.17
N ASN A 405 -7.55 27.96 -24.01
CA ASN A 405 -8.72 27.87 -23.14
C ASN A 405 -8.71 28.86 -21.97
N ALA A 406 -7.68 29.69 -21.82
CA ALA A 406 -7.58 30.65 -20.73
C ALA A 406 -8.61 31.78 -20.87
N PRO A 407 -9.41 32.07 -19.83
CA PRO A 407 -10.50 33.06 -19.88
C PRO A 407 -10.01 34.52 -20.00
N ALA A 408 -8.79 34.81 -19.55
CA ALA A 408 -8.09 36.07 -19.74
C ALA A 408 -6.58 35.81 -19.88
N ARG A 409 -5.86 36.63 -20.66
CA ARG A 409 -4.43 36.44 -20.96
C ARG A 409 -3.66 37.76 -21.04
N ASN A 410 -2.37 37.70 -20.77
CA ASN A 410 -1.38 38.73 -21.06
C ASN A 410 -0.17 38.05 -21.71
N ASP A 411 -0.01 38.24 -23.03
CA ASP A 411 1.06 37.71 -23.90
C ASP A 411 1.50 36.27 -23.60
N ASP A 412 2.40 36.09 -22.64
CA ASP A 412 2.98 34.79 -22.25
C ASP A 412 2.24 34.08 -21.09
N ALA A 413 1.15 34.64 -20.56
CA ALA A 413 0.49 34.15 -19.35
C ALA A 413 -1.04 34.23 -19.41
N TYR A 414 -1.73 33.40 -18.62
CA TYR A 414 -3.15 33.59 -18.33
C TYR A 414 -3.31 34.50 -17.12
N ILE A 415 -4.35 35.35 -17.13
CA ILE A 415 -4.65 36.28 -16.04
C ILE A 415 -5.59 35.59 -15.05
N VAL A 416 -5.16 35.53 -13.79
CA VAL A 416 -6.01 35.10 -12.67
C VAL A 416 -6.82 36.33 -12.21
N PRO A 417 -8.17 36.26 -12.18
CA PRO A 417 -8.98 37.37 -11.69
C PRO A 417 -8.65 37.71 -10.23
N GLU A 418 -8.70 38.99 -9.87
CA GLU A 418 -8.71 39.38 -8.45
C GLU A 418 -9.98 38.84 -7.79
N THR A 419 -9.80 37.94 -6.82
CA THR A 419 -10.86 37.45 -5.95
C THR A 419 -11.14 38.48 -4.87
N PHE A 420 -12.37 39.00 -4.81
CA PHE A 420 -12.87 39.87 -3.74
C PHE A 420 -13.08 39.12 -2.43
#